data_AF-A0A026VSE2-F1
#
_entry.id   AF-A0A026VSE2-F1
#
_cell.length_a   1.000
_cell.length_b   1.000
_cell.length_c   1.000
_cell.angle_alpha   90.00
_cell.angle_beta   90.00
_cell.angle_gamma   90.00
#
_symmetry.space_group_name_H-M   'P 1'
#
loop_
_entity.id
_entity.type
_entity.pdbx_description
1 polymer ?
#
loop_
_entity_poly.entity_id
_entity_poly.type
_entity_poly.pdbx_seq_one_letter_code
_entity_poly.pdbx_strand_id
1 'polypeptide(L)' 'GATYLEFLQNTLPVFMENVSLAMCRDIWFQHDDVPLHFSLAVRAHLNNTYGEQWIGRTGPVA' A
#
# COMPACT_ATOMS: atom_id res chain seq x y z
N GLY A 1 -1.31 -11.05 5.74
CA GLY A 1 -1.38 -11.00 4.28
C GLY A 1 -2.79 -10.64 3.85
N ALA A 2 -3.69 -11.63 3.79
CA ALA A 2 -5.07 -11.45 3.33
C ALA A 2 -5.84 -10.35 4.10
N THR A 3 -5.83 -10.35 5.43
CA THR A 3 -6.50 -9.31 6.25
C THR A 3 -5.93 -7.91 6.01
N TYR A 4 -4.61 -7.80 5.81
CA TYR A 4 -3.97 -6.52 5.51
C TYR A 4 -4.32 -6.04 4.10
N LEU A 5 -4.37 -6.96 3.13
CA LEU A 5 -4.83 -6.66 1.78
C LEU A 5 -6.30 -6.20 1.77
N GLU A 6 -7.16 -6.88 2.52
CA GLU A 6 -8.57 -6.48 2.68
C GLU A 6 -8.67 -5.07 3.27
N PHE A 7 -7.88 -4.76 4.31
CA PHE A 7 -7.78 -3.42 4.87
C PHE A 7 -7.36 -2.39 3.81
N LEU A 8 -6.30 -2.66 3.05
CA LEU A 8 -5.79 -1.76 2.00
C LEU A 8 -6.82 -1.53 0.88
N GLN A 9 -7.60 -2.56 0.53
CA GLN A 9 -8.58 -2.50 -0.56
C GLN A 9 -9.92 -1.87 -0.15
N ASN A 10 -10.37 -2.11 1.08
CA ASN A 10 -11.76 -1.83 1.45
C ASN A 10 -11.89 -0.81 2.59
N THR A 11 -10.88 -0.68 3.47
CA THR A 11 -10.97 0.21 4.63
C THR A 11 -10.15 1.48 4.41
N LEU A 12 -8.90 1.34 3.98
CA LEU A 12 -8.01 2.48 3.76
C LEU A 12 -8.56 3.51 2.76
N PRO A 13 -9.20 3.14 1.63
CA PRO A 13 -9.73 4.11 0.69
C PRO A 13 -10.85 4.98 1.29
N VAL A 14 -11.60 4.45 2.26
CA VAL A 14 -12.65 5.22 2.96
C VAL A 14 -12.01 6.35 3.77
N PHE A 15 -10.89 6.08 4.45
CA PHE A 15 -10.14 7.12 5.16
C PHE A 15 -9.45 8.13 4.22
N MET A 16 -9.23 7.74 2.96
CA MET A 16 -8.56 8.55 1.94
C MET A 16 -9.54 9.12 0.90
N GLU A 17 -10.85 9.20 1.20
CA GLU A 17 -11.87 9.63 0.22
C GLU A 17 -11.60 11.01 -0.41
N ASN A 18 -10.90 11.88 0.32
CA ASN A 18 -10.53 13.23 -0.15
C ASN A 18 -9.18 13.27 -0.89
N VAL A 19 -8.48 12.14 -0.99
CA VAL A 19 -7.22 11.99 -1.73
C VAL A 19 -7.51 11.19 -3.00
N SER A 20 -7.40 11.85 -4.15
CA SER A 20 -7.64 11.16 -5.42
C SER A 20 -6.61 10.05 -5.67
N LEU A 21 -7.01 9.00 -6.38
CA LEU A 21 -6.09 7.94 -6.81
C LEU A 21 -4.93 8.47 -7.67
N ALA A 22 -5.13 9.57 -8.39
CA ALA A 22 -4.07 10.24 -9.14
C ALA A 22 -3.01 10.80 -8.17
N MET A 23 -3.44 11.47 -7.09
CA MET A 23 -2.52 11.94 -6.05
C MET A 23 -1.82 10.78 -5.34
N CYS A 24 -2.50 9.64 -5.12
CA CYS A 24 -1.88 8.45 -4.54
C CYS A 24 -0.68 7.93 -5.34
N ARG A 25 -0.60 8.22 -6.66
CA ARG A 25 0.55 7.85 -7.51
C ARG A 25 1.73 8.80 -7.40
N ASP A 26 1.53 9.96 -6.79
CA ASP A 26 2.53 11.02 -6.65
C ASP A 26 2.99 11.18 -5.18
N ILE A 27 2.55 10.30 -4.28
CA ILE A 27 2.90 10.30 -2.85
C ILE A 27 3.55 8.99 -2.44
N TRP A 28 4.37 9.07 -1.39
CA TRP A 28 4.98 7.90 -0.78
C TRP A 28 4.07 7.26 0.26
N PHE A 29 3.80 5.97 0.11
CA PHE A 29 3.09 5.16 1.10
C PHE A 29 4.08 4.46 2.04
N GLN A 30 4.08 4.80 3.33
CA GLN A 30 4.95 4.17 4.32
C GLN A 30 4.15 3.26 5.26
N HIS A 31 4.66 2.06 5.53
CA HIS A 31 4.06 1.14 6.50
C HIS A 31 5.10 0.42 7.36
N ASP A 32 4.65 -0.10 8.51
CA ASP A 32 5.52 -0.77 9.46
C ASP A 32 5.94 -2.18 9.00
N ASP A 33 7.06 -2.62 9.55
CA ASP A 33 7.83 -3.76 9.08
C ASP A 33 7.38 -5.13 9.61
N VAL A 34 6.06 -5.32 9.65
CA VAL A 34 5.45 -6.51 10.25
C VAL A 34 5.43 -7.68 9.25
N PRO A 35 5.89 -8.89 9.62
CA PRO A 35 5.92 -10.11 8.78
C PRO A 35 4.65 -10.40 7.97
N LEU A 36 3.49 -10.04 8.53
CA LEU A 36 2.18 -10.25 7.92
C LEU A 36 1.94 -9.38 6.68
N HIS A 37 2.69 -8.31 6.46
CA HIS A 37 2.49 -7.35 5.36
C HIS A 37 3.20 -7.78 4.07
N PHE A 38 3.97 -8.88 4.09
CA PHE A 38 4.89 -9.23 2.99
C PHE A 38 4.36 -10.21 1.93
N SER A 39 3.05 -10.46 1.90
CA SER A 39 2.47 -11.33 0.86
C SER A 39 2.58 -10.69 -0.53
N LEU A 40 2.80 -11.50 -1.57
CA LEU A 40 2.89 -11.04 -2.97
C LEU A 40 1.68 -10.20 -3.40
N ALA A 41 0.48 -10.59 -2.97
CA ALA A 41 -0.75 -9.86 -3.28
C ALA A 41 -0.77 -8.44 -2.68
N VAL A 42 -0.17 -8.24 -1.51
CA VAL A 42 -0.02 -6.91 -0.89
C VAL A 42 0.96 -6.06 -1.69
N ARG A 43 2.12 -6.60 -2.08
CA ARG A 43 3.09 -5.87 -2.92
C ARG A 43 2.51 -5.49 -4.28
N ALA A 44 1.81 -6.42 -4.93
CA ALA A 44 1.15 -6.15 -6.20
C ALA A 44 0.11 -5.03 -6.06
N HIS A 45 -0.66 -5.01 -4.98
CA HIS A 45 -1.59 -3.93 -4.69
C HIS A 45 -0.85 -2.60 -4.46
N LEU A 46 0.19 -2.57 -3.63
CA LEU A 46 0.95 -1.35 -3.36
C LEU A 46 1.62 -0.79 -4.62
N ASN A 47 2.21 -1.63 -5.47
CA ASN A 47 2.79 -1.20 -6.75
C ASN A 47 1.74 -0.61 -7.69
N ASN A 48 0.56 -1.24 -7.79
CA ASN A 48 -0.50 -0.78 -8.68
C ASN A 48 -1.16 0.53 -8.20
N THR A 49 -1.29 0.69 -6.88
CA THR A 49 -1.99 1.84 -6.27
C THR A 49 -1.07 3.04 -6.10
N TYR A 50 0.18 2.82 -5.66
CA TYR A 50 1.13 3.87 -5.29
C TYR A 50 2.35 3.96 -6.23
N GLY A 51 2.32 3.30 -7.39
CA GLY A 51 3.32 3.51 -8.45
C GLY A 51 4.76 3.17 -8.06
N GLU A 52 4.95 2.11 -7.27
CA GLU A 52 6.26 1.74 -6.68
C GLU A 52 6.85 2.84 -5.76
N GLN A 53 6.04 3.77 -5.28
CA GLN A 53 6.41 4.79 -4.29
C GLN A 53 5.93 4.37 -2.91
N TRP A 54 6.53 3.31 -2.37
CA TRP A 54 6.23 2.87 -1.01
C TRP A 54 7.47 2.34 -0.27
N ILE A 55 7.45 2.50 1.06
CA ILE A 55 8.56 2.20 1.97
C ILE A 55 8.14 1.08 2.92
N GLY A 56 8.98 0.03 3.00
CA GLY A 56 8.84 -1.12 3.89
C GLY A 56 9.89 -2.21 3.57
N ARG A 57 9.99 -3.28 4.38
CA ARG A 57 11.05 -4.33 4.33
C ARG A 57 11.28 -4.98 2.97
N THR A 58 10.26 -4.94 2.14
CA THR A 58 10.23 -5.57 0.81
C THR A 58 9.78 -4.60 -0.27
N GLY A 59 9.88 -3.31 0.02
CA GLY A 59 9.56 -2.23 -0.89
C GLY A 59 10.56 -2.07 -2.02
N PRO A 60 10.18 -1.34 -3.07
CA PRO A 60 11.10 -0.90 -4.12
C PRO A 60 12.23 -0.02 -3.56
N VAL A 61 12.01 0.62 -2.40
CA VAL A 61 13.02 1.32 -1.62
C VAL A 61 13.09 0.72 -0.22
N ALA A 62 14.24 0.14 0.11
CA ALA A 62 14.56 -0.47 1.41
C ALA A 62 15.33 0.49 2.31
#